data_AF-A0A835C3K2-F1
#
_entry.id   AF-A0A835C3K2-F1
#
_cell.length_a   1.000
_cell.length_b   1.000
_cell.length_c   1.000
_cell.angle_alpha   90.00
_cell.angle_beta   90.00
_cell.angle_gamma   90.00
#
_symmetry.space_group_name_H-M   'P 1'
#
loop_
_entity.id
_entity.type
_entity.pdbx_description
1 polymer ?
#
loop_
_entity_poly.entity_id
_entity_poly.type
_entity_poly.pdbx_seq_one_letter_code
_entity_poly.pdbx_strand_id
1 'polypeptide(L)'
;MWSLWMQCNKRRHGEDYLPIQKVVDWVRHRDTDLWHIMHTKEEKNQRKLQRWKPPKPGWIKCNVDGAFNGQANTRATGVVLRDHTGLFKTEGYGEITLQMP
;
A
#
# COMPACT_ATOMS: atom_id res chain seq x y z
N MET A 1 1.32 10.78 5.60
CA MET A 1 0.76 10.28 4.32
C MET A 1 0.26 8.83 4.40
N TRP A 2 1.05 7.86 4.92
CA TRP A 2 0.61 6.46 5.15
C TRP A 2 -0.64 6.32 6.05
N SER A 3 -0.75 7.20 7.05
CA SER A 3 -1.88 7.38 7.97
C SER A 3 -3.26 7.25 7.38
N LEU A 4 -3.50 8.22 6.50
CA LEU A 4 -4.79 8.45 5.86
C LEU A 4 -5.12 7.32 4.90
N TRP A 5 -4.11 6.81 4.18
CA TRP A 5 -4.25 5.64 3.32
C TRP A 5 -4.67 4.39 4.10
N MET A 6 -3.99 4.10 5.23
CA MET A 6 -4.36 3.01 6.15
C MET A 6 -5.78 3.17 6.69
N GLN A 7 -6.17 4.36 7.13
CA GLN A 7 -7.54 4.60 7.63
C GLN A 7 -8.60 4.39 6.54
N CYS A 8 -8.34 4.90 5.33
CA CYS A 8 -9.23 4.71 4.19
C CYS A 8 -9.33 3.23 3.79
N ASN A 9 -8.24 2.48 3.86
CA ASN A 9 -8.26 1.04 3.62
C ASN A 9 -9.01 0.29 4.72
N LYS A 10 -8.76 0.60 6.00
CA LYS A 10 -9.52 0.02 7.12
C LYS A 10 -11.03 0.25 6.98
N ARG A 11 -11.43 1.46 6.55
CA ARG A 11 -12.83 1.79 6.22
C ARG A 11 -13.37 0.93 5.08
N ARG A 12 -12.58 0.69 4.02
CA ARG A 12 -12.97 -0.20 2.92
C ARG A 12 -13.06 -1.67 3.33
N HIS A 13 -12.29 -2.09 4.33
CA HIS A 13 -12.29 -3.47 4.84
C HIS A 13 -13.32 -3.73 5.96
N GLY A 14 -14.16 -2.74 6.29
CA GLY A 14 -15.21 -2.89 7.30
C GLY A 14 -14.69 -3.06 8.73
N GLU A 15 -13.43 -2.69 8.99
CA GLU A 15 -12.86 -2.70 10.34
C GLU A 15 -13.53 -1.64 11.23
N ASP A 16 -13.63 -1.94 12.52
CA ASP A 16 -14.29 -1.09 13.51
C ASP A 16 -13.74 0.34 13.52
N TYR A 17 -14.68 1.28 13.66
CA TYR A 17 -14.41 2.69 13.64
C TYR A 17 -13.68 3.14 14.91
N LEU A 18 -12.71 4.04 14.73
CA LEU A 18 -12.29 4.89 15.83
C LEU A 18 -13.40 5.91 16.10
N PRO A 19 -13.86 6.04 17.36
CA PRO A 19 -14.78 7.11 17.73
C PRO A 19 -14.24 8.46 17.29
N ILE A 20 -15.11 9.37 16.83
CA ILE A 20 -14.71 10.69 16.29
C ILE A 20 -13.80 11.44 17.27
N GLN A 21 -14.04 11.32 18.58
CA GLN A 21 -13.18 11.89 19.63
C GLN A 21 -11.73 11.38 19.53
N LYS A 22 -11.54 10.06 19.36
CA LYS A 22 -10.20 9.49 19.14
C LYS A 22 -9.58 9.93 17.83
N VAL A 23 -10.38 10.14 16.77
CA VAL A 23 -9.86 10.68 15.50
C VAL A 23 -9.34 12.10 15.68
N VAL A 24 -10.08 12.95 16.40
CA VAL A 24 -9.68 14.33 16.70
C VAL A 24 -8.42 14.35 17.56
N ASP A 25 -8.35 13.53 18.61
CA ASP A 25 -7.16 13.42 19.45
C ASP A 25 -5.96 12.91 18.65
N TRP A 26 -6.16 11.95 17.75
CA TRP A 26 -5.09 11.41 16.90
C TRP A 26 -4.58 12.44 15.89
N VAL A 27 -5.45 13.29 15.33
CA VAL A 27 -5.04 14.42 14.48
C VAL A 27 -4.22 15.42 15.30
N ARG A 28 -4.65 15.73 16.53
CA ARG A 28 -3.92 16.65 17.43
C ARG A 28 -2.53 16.10 17.83
N HIS A 29 -2.42 14.81 18.11
CA HIS A 29 -1.15 14.15 18.44
C HIS A 29 -0.26 13.90 17.22
N ARG A 30 -0.84 13.82 16.03
CA ARG A 30 -0.09 13.68 14.79
C ARG A 30 0.80 14.89 14.52
N ASP A 31 0.38 16.09 14.90
CA ASP A 31 1.21 17.29 14.73
C ASP A 31 2.45 17.23 15.64
N THR A 32 2.31 16.74 16.87
CA THR A 32 3.44 16.52 17.79
C THR A 32 4.34 15.38 17.32
N ASP A 33 3.77 14.27 16.84
CA ASP A 33 4.54 13.15 16.30
C ASP A 33 5.31 13.56 15.05
N LEU A 34 4.70 14.33 14.15
CA LEU A 34 5.37 14.87 12.97
C LEU A 34 6.48 15.84 13.35
N TRP A 35 6.23 16.72 14.33
CA TRP A 35 7.25 17.63 14.84
C TRP A 35 8.45 16.85 15.42
N HIS A 36 8.21 15.82 16.22
CA HIS A 36 9.26 14.95 16.73
C HIS A 36 9.98 14.17 15.62
N ILE A 37 9.27 13.60 14.65
CA ILE A 37 9.91 12.90 13.50
C ILE A 37 10.77 13.85 12.67
N MET A 38 10.36 15.11 12.52
CA MET A 38 11.09 16.11 11.76
C MET A 38 12.32 16.68 12.50
N HIS A 39 12.28 16.72 13.84
CA HIS A 39 13.35 17.31 14.67
C HIS A 39 14.19 16.28 15.43
N THR A 40 13.83 15.00 15.41
CA THR A 40 14.69 13.91 15.89
C THR A 40 15.73 13.64 14.81
N LYS A 41 16.97 14.02 15.11
CA LYS A 41 18.12 13.80 14.24
C LYS A 41 18.47 12.31 14.31
N GLU A 42 17.75 11.46 13.57
CA GLU A 42 18.18 10.09 13.36
C GLU A 42 19.59 10.13 12.77
N GLU A 43 20.55 9.48 13.43
CA GLU A 43 21.81 9.14 12.79
C GLU A 43 21.45 8.34 11.54
N LYS A 44 21.58 8.99 10.38
CA LYS A 44 21.26 8.42 9.08
C LYS A 44 22.23 7.27 8.83
N ASN A 45 21.95 6.10 9.40
CA ASN A 45 22.26 4.86 8.72
C ASN A 45 21.63 5.03 7.35
N GLN A 46 22.48 5.20 6.33
CA GLN A 46 22.05 5.36 4.95
C GLN A 46 21.34 4.07 4.54
N ARG A 47 20.09 3.90 4.97
CA ARG A 47 19.16 2.95 4.39
C ARG A 47 19.11 3.38 2.94
N LYS A 48 19.85 2.67 2.09
CA LYS A 48 19.82 2.88 0.65
C LYS A 48 18.37 2.81 0.27
N LEU A 49 17.76 3.95 -0.02
CA LEU A 49 16.39 4.03 -0.53
C LEU A 49 16.36 3.12 -1.75
N GLN A 50 15.74 1.95 -1.60
CA GLN A 50 15.54 1.00 -2.69
C GLN A 50 14.49 1.61 -3.61
N ARG A 51 14.95 2.48 -4.50
CA ARG A 51 14.13 2.99 -5.59
C ARG A 51 13.88 1.87 -6.57
N TRP A 52 12.69 1.84 -7.15
CA TRP A 52 12.39 0.91 -8.23
C TRP A 52 13.43 1.06 -9.34
N LYS A 53 14.01 -0.06 -9.76
CA LYS A 53 14.94 -0.12 -10.89
C LYS A 53 14.32 -0.94 -12.02
N PRO A 54 14.44 -0.50 -13.27
CA PRO A 54 14.04 -1.32 -14.40
C PRO A 54 14.87 -2.61 -14.45
N PRO A 55 14.32 -3.70 -15.01
CA PRO A 55 15.06 -4.95 -15.20
C PRO A 55 16.15 -4.78 -16.27
N LYS A 56 17.02 -5.79 -16.44
CA LYS A 56 18.07 -5.78 -17.47
C LYS A 56 17.46 -5.80 -18.88
N PRO A 57 18.15 -5.29 -19.93
CA PRO A 57 17.71 -5.43 -21.32
C PRO A 57 17.34 -6.88 -21.67
N GLY A 58 16.24 -7.06 -22.41
CA GLY A 58 15.67 -8.37 -22.73
C GLY A 58 14.80 -9.00 -21.64
N TRP A 59 14.70 -8.39 -20.45
CA TRP A 59 13.83 -8.88 -19.37
C TRP A 59 12.56 -8.05 -19.23
N ILE A 60 11.50 -8.74 -18.78
CA ILE A 60 10.25 -8.14 -18.35
C ILE A 60 10.12 -8.30 -16.83
N LYS A 61 9.78 -7.22 -16.14
CA LYS A 61 9.43 -7.23 -14.73
C LYS A 61 7.92 -7.40 -14.59
N CYS A 62 7.52 -8.42 -13.84
CA CYS A 62 6.14 -8.70 -13.47
C CYS A 62 5.88 -8.21 -12.04
N ASN A 63 5.12 -7.12 -11.90
CA ASN A 63 4.65 -6.67 -10.59
C ASN A 63 3.27 -7.30 -10.36
N VAL A 64 3.07 -7.94 -9.21
CA VAL A 64 1.80 -8.60 -8.85
C VAL A 64 1.29 -7.98 -7.56
N ASP A 65 -0.01 -7.71 -7.49
CA ASP A 65 -0.70 -7.26 -6.28
C ASP A 65 -2.01 -8.02 -6.10
N GLY A 66 -2.41 -8.22 -4.84
CA GLY A 66 -3.61 -8.98 -4.47
C GLY A 66 -4.58 -8.14 -3.66
N ALA A 67 -5.88 -8.26 -3.96
CA ALA A 67 -6.97 -7.65 -3.22
C ALA A 67 -7.93 -8.73 -2.69
N PHE A 68 -8.52 -8.48 -1.52
CA PHE A 68 -9.48 -9.37 -0.89
C PHE A 68 -10.66 -8.59 -0.33
N ASN A 69 -11.88 -9.10 -0.59
CA ASN A 69 -13.11 -8.62 0.00
C ASN A 69 -13.73 -9.72 0.87
N GLY A 70 -13.70 -9.51 2.19
CA GLY A 70 -14.25 -10.47 3.16
C GLY A 70 -15.77 -10.60 3.15
N GLN A 71 -16.51 -9.55 2.77
CA GLN A 71 -17.97 -9.59 2.74
C GLN A 71 -18.49 -10.39 1.54
N ALA A 72 -17.87 -10.20 0.38
CA ALA A 72 -18.22 -10.92 -0.85
C ALA A 72 -17.48 -12.27 -0.98
N ASN A 73 -16.53 -12.55 -0.07
CA ASN A 73 -15.60 -13.67 -0.16
C ASN A 73 -14.88 -13.78 -1.51
N THR A 74 -14.57 -12.63 -2.11
CA THR A 74 -13.88 -12.55 -3.41
C THR A 74 -12.43 -12.16 -3.24
N ARG A 75 -11.58 -12.69 -4.11
CA ARG A 75 -10.16 -12.37 -4.21
C ARG A 75 -9.86 -11.93 -5.63
N ALA A 76 -9.09 -10.87 -5.77
CA ALA A 76 -8.57 -10.42 -7.05
C ALA A 76 -7.04 -10.39 -7.02
N THR A 77 -6.41 -10.68 -8.15
CA THR A 77 -4.98 -10.49 -8.36
C THR A 77 -4.80 -9.63 -9.60
N GLY A 78 -3.99 -8.59 -9.51
CA GLY A 78 -3.59 -7.74 -10.62
C GLY A 78 -2.11 -7.94 -10.93
N VAL A 79 -1.77 -7.93 -12.22
CA VAL A 79 -0.41 -8.08 -12.72
C VAL A 79 -0.10 -6.95 -13.68
N VAL A 80 1.08 -6.35 -13.57
CA VAL A 80 1.61 -5.35 -14.51
C VAL A 80 2.98 -5.79 -15.02
N LEU A 81 3.10 -5.92 -16.34
CA LEU A 81 4.35 -6.23 -17.02
C LEU A 81 5.01 -4.96 -17.54
N ARG A 82 6.28 -4.76 -17.19
CA ARG A 82 7.11 -3.63 -17.68
C ARG A 82 8.42 -4.12 -18.24
N ASP A 83 8.89 -3.51 -19.32
CA ASP A 83 10.21 -3.84 -19.87
C ASP A 83 11.36 -3.12 -19.14
N HIS A 84 12.57 -3.34 -19.64
CA HIS A 84 13.82 -2.74 -19.18
C HIS A 84 13.91 -1.21 -19.39
N THR A 85 13.04 -0.61 -20.20
CA THR A 85 12.91 0.86 -20.28
C THR A 85 11.92 1.39 -19.23
N GLY A 86 11.22 0.49 -18.54
CA GLY A 86 10.12 0.80 -17.63
C GLY A 86 8.80 1.03 -18.35
N LEU A 87 8.74 0.83 -19.66
CA LEU A 87 7.51 0.94 -20.43
C LEU A 87 6.55 -0.18 -20.04
N PHE A 88 5.31 0.20 -19.77
CA PHE A 88 4.19 -0.73 -19.65
C PHE A 88 4.04 -1.56 -20.93
N LYS A 89 3.89 -2.87 -20.78
CA LYS A 89 3.61 -3.78 -21.89
C LYS A 89 2.19 -4.28 -21.86
N THR A 90 1.77 -4.81 -20.73
CA THR A 90 0.43 -5.36 -20.56
C THR A 90 0.12 -5.52 -19.08
N GLU A 91 -1.16 -5.71 -18.80
CA GLU A 91 -1.69 -6.05 -17.50
C GLU A 91 -2.64 -7.25 -17.62
N GLY A 92 -2.81 -7.93 -16.50
CA GLY A 92 -3.80 -8.99 -16.37
C GLY A 92 -4.44 -8.91 -15.00
N TYR A 93 -5.70 -9.30 -14.90
CA TYR A 93 -6.36 -9.49 -13.62
C TYR A 93 -7.11 -10.82 -13.60
N GLY A 94 -7.16 -11.42 -12.42
CA GLY A 94 -7.96 -12.62 -12.17
C GLY A 94 -8.77 -12.42 -10.90
N GLU A 95 -10.04 -12.80 -10.94
CA GLU A 95 -10.94 -12.77 -9.79
C GLU A 95 -11.46 -14.18 -9.50
N ILE A 96 -11.47 -14.56 -8.24
CA ILE A 96 -11.97 -15.86 -7.77
C ILE A 96 -12.96 -15.57 -6.64
N THR A 97 -14.17 -16.10 -6.77
CA THR A 97 -15.15 -16.15 -5.68
C THR A 97 -14.99 -17.49 -4.97
N LEU A 98 -14.74 -17.47 -3.67
CA LEU A 98 -14.66 -18.69 -2.89
C LEU A 98 -16.07 -19.12 -2.48
N GLN A 99 -16.47 -20.31 -2.91
CA GLN A 99 -17.68 -20.96 -2.40
C GLN A 99 -17.37 -21.44 -0.98
N MET A 100 -18.11 -20.94 0.01
CA MET A 100 -17.99 -21.45 1.38
C MET A 100 -18.52 -22.89 1.42
N PRO A 101 -17.90 -23.80 2.17
CA PRO A 101 -18.49 -25.11 2.48
C PRO A 101 -19.77 -24.98 3.31
#